data_AF-A0A924DV34-F1
#
_entry.id   AF-A0A924DV34-F1
#
_cell.length_a   1.000
_cell.length_b   1.000
_cell.length_c   1.000
_cell.angle_alpha   90.00
_cell.angle_beta   90.00
_cell.angle_gamma   90.00
#
_symmetry.space_group_name_H-M   'P 1'
#
loop_
_entity.id
_entity.type
_entity.pdbx_description
1 polymer ?
#
loop_
_entity_poly.entity_id
_entity_poly.type
_entity_poly.pdbx_seq_one_letter_code
_entity_poly.pdbx_strand_id
1 'polypeptide(L)'
;MSIDSLILFFGAMMDEEQLALVEEGLNLLIKKFKRNTNEGDLQRMKIAQDAKAAIRKVMLSLAIKGDIKDIVPVIETGKGAGWEVTDFDDKIIRYHA
;
A
#
# COMPACT_ATOMS: atom_id res chain seq x y z
N MET A 1 -5.05 17.18 -4.91
CA MET A 1 -4.39 15.98 -5.46
C MET A 1 -5.36 14.83 -5.27
N SER A 2 -5.93 14.26 -6.34
CA SER A 2 -6.92 13.18 -6.26
C SER A 2 -6.26 11.82 -6.22
N ILE A 3 -6.98 10.79 -5.76
CA ILE A 3 -6.52 9.38 -5.79
C ILE A 3 -6.20 8.96 -7.23
N ASP A 4 -6.99 9.42 -8.20
CA ASP A 4 -6.74 9.17 -9.63
C ASP A 4 -5.42 9.77 -10.12
N SER A 5 -4.99 10.88 -9.51
CA SER A 5 -3.69 11.51 -9.81
C SER A 5 -2.52 10.70 -9.24
N LEU A 6 -2.72 9.94 -8.16
CA LEU A 6 -1.71 9.04 -7.61
C LEU A 6 -1.57 7.79 -8.50
N ILE A 7 -2.70 7.20 -8.94
CA ILE A 7 -2.72 6.01 -9.79
C ILE A 7 -1.96 6.22 -11.11
N LEU A 8 -2.11 7.40 -11.74
CA LEU A 8 -1.40 7.73 -12.98
C LEU A 8 0.10 8.03 -12.80
N PHE A 9 0.54 8.42 -11.59
CA PHE A 9 1.95 8.72 -11.32
C PHE A 9 2.77 7.47 -11.00
N PHE A 10 2.13 6.39 -10.54
CA PHE A 10 2.77 5.12 -10.17
C PHE A 10 2.68 4.02 -11.25
N GLY A 11 2.19 4.32 -12.45
CA GLY A 11 2.06 3.35 -13.57
C GLY A 11 3.37 2.89 -14.22
N ALA A 12 4.51 3.04 -13.54
CA ALA A 12 5.80 2.47 -13.92
C ALA A 12 6.11 1.34 -12.93
N MET A 13 6.69 0.23 -13.40
CA MET A 13 7.08 -0.91 -12.55
C MET A 13 7.67 -0.42 -11.22
N MET A 14 7.00 -0.75 -10.11
CA MET A 14 7.48 -0.34 -8.79
C MET A 14 8.66 -1.20 -8.37
N ASP A 15 9.82 -0.56 -8.22
CA ASP A 15 11.03 -1.15 -7.66
C ASP A 15 11.07 -1.05 -6.12
N GLU A 16 12.10 -1.67 -5.52
CA GLU A 16 12.27 -1.71 -4.06
C GLU A 16 12.37 -0.31 -3.44
N GLU A 17 12.99 0.66 -4.13
CA GLU A 17 13.12 2.03 -3.64
C GLU A 17 11.75 2.73 -3.59
N GLN A 18 10.92 2.54 -4.62
CA GLN A 18 9.57 3.09 -4.66
C GLN A 18 8.67 2.48 -3.58
N LEU A 19 8.78 1.17 -3.32
CA LEU A 19 8.04 0.53 -2.23
C LEU A 19 8.49 1.05 -0.85
N ALA A 20 9.78 1.30 -0.66
CA ALA A 20 10.29 1.91 0.56
C ALA A 20 9.75 3.34 0.77
N LEU A 21 9.68 4.15 -0.30
CA LEU A 21 9.05 5.48 -0.26
C LEU A 21 7.56 5.40 0.11
N VAL A 22 6.84 4.40 -0.38
CA VAL A 22 5.44 4.16 0.02
C VAL A 22 5.35 3.81 1.50
N GLU A 23 6.22 2.94 2.03
CA GLU A 23 6.25 2.63 3.47
C GLU A 23 6.51 3.89 4.31
N GLU A 24 7.45 4.74 3.89
CA GLU A 24 7.74 6.02 4.55
C GLU A 24 6.53 6.97 4.50
N GLY A 25 5.86 7.10 3.35
CA GLY A 25 4.64 7.88 3.21
C GLY A 25 3.54 7.43 4.18
N LEU A 26 3.34 6.12 4.32
CA LEU A 26 2.40 5.55 5.29
C LEU A 26 2.79 5.88 6.74
N ASN A 27 4.09 5.85 7.08
CA ASN A 27 4.57 6.27 8.40
C ASN A 27 4.23 7.73 8.71
N LEU A 28 4.37 8.62 7.73
CA LEU A 28 4.03 10.03 7.88
C LEU A 28 2.51 10.22 8.08
N LEU A 29 1.69 9.47 7.35
CA LEU A 29 0.23 9.48 7.52
C LEU A 29 -0.20 8.99 8.90
N ILE A 30 0.38 7.89 9.39
CA ILE A 30 0.12 7.39 10.75
C ILE A 30 0.47 8.44 11.79
N LYS A 31 1.65 9.08 11.68
CA LYS A 31 2.06 10.17 12.59
C LYS A 31 1.11 11.36 12.53
N LYS A 32 0.63 11.73 11.34
CA LYS A 32 -0.32 12.83 11.14
C LYS A 32 -1.66 12.54 11.82
N PHE A 33 -2.26 11.37 11.56
CA PHE A 33 -3.56 11.02 12.12
C PHE A 33 -3.49 10.77 13.62
N LYS A 34 -2.39 10.22 14.13
CA LYS A 34 -2.20 10.05 15.58
C LYS A 34 -2.26 11.37 16.37
N ARG A 35 -1.93 12.51 15.74
CA ARG A 35 -1.99 13.84 16.37
C ARG A 35 -3.42 14.38 16.50
N ASN A 36 -4.34 13.91 15.66
CA ASN A 36 -5.72 14.36 15.64
C ASN A 36 -6.64 13.20 16.04
N THR A 37 -7.21 13.24 17.23
CA THR A 37 -7.97 12.11 17.80
C THR A 37 -9.47 12.19 17.51
N ASN A 38 -9.87 12.72 16.35
CA ASN A 38 -11.27 12.62 15.94
C ASN A 38 -11.54 11.22 15.36
N GLU A 39 -12.82 10.82 15.33
CA GLU A 39 -13.23 9.48 14.89
C GLU A 39 -12.79 9.15 13.46
N GLY A 40 -12.86 10.13 12.55
CA GLY A 40 -12.41 9.96 11.16
C GLY A 40 -10.90 9.72 11.04
N ASP A 41 -10.10 10.39 11.87
CA ASP A 41 -8.65 10.25 11.88
C ASP A 41 -8.21 8.94 12.54
N LEU A 42 -8.96 8.41 13.52
CA LEU A 42 -8.76 7.05 14.03
C LEU A 42 -8.97 6.00 12.92
N GLN A 43 -10.02 6.15 12.12
CA GLN A 43 -10.27 5.25 10.97
C GLN A 43 -9.15 5.37 9.92
N ARG A 44 -8.75 6.58 9.55
CA ARG A 44 -7.64 6.80 8.60
C ARG A 44 -6.31 6.26 9.11
N MET A 45 -6.05 6.39 10.41
CA MET A 45 -4.87 5.82 11.06
C MET A 45 -4.87 4.30 10.93
N LYS A 46 -6.00 3.64 11.21
CA LYS A 46 -6.13 2.18 11.07
C LYS A 46 -5.91 1.73 9.63
N ILE A 47 -6.52 2.41 8.66
CA ILE A 47 -6.32 2.16 7.22
C ILE A 47 -4.84 2.26 6.84
N ALA A 48 -4.14 3.30 7.31
CA ALA A 48 -2.72 3.48 7.03
C ALA A 48 -1.83 2.41 7.71
N GLN A 49 -2.21 1.95 8.91
CA GLN A 49 -1.54 0.84 9.59
C GLN A 49 -1.74 -0.49 8.84
N ASP A 50 -2.95 -0.77 8.39
CA ASP A 50 -3.29 -1.97 7.64
C ASP A 50 -2.53 -2.02 6.31
N ALA A 51 -2.56 -0.90 5.56
CA ALA A 51 -1.80 -0.76 4.31
C ALA A 51 -0.28 -0.93 4.53
N LYS A 52 0.25 -0.45 5.67
CA LYS A 52 1.67 -0.60 6.03
C LYS A 52 2.03 -2.05 6.38
N ALA A 53 1.15 -2.76 7.08
CA ALA A 53 1.37 -4.18 7.34
C ALA A 53 1.38 -4.99 6.03
N ALA A 54 0.47 -4.66 5.11
CA ALA A 54 0.36 -5.31 3.82
C ALA A 54 1.55 -5.01 2.88
N ILE A 55 2.03 -3.76 2.79
CA ILE A 55 3.15 -3.41 1.88
C ILE A 55 4.43 -4.15 2.24
N ARG A 56 4.67 -4.44 3.52
CA ARG A 56 5.82 -5.26 3.96
C ARG A 56 5.75 -6.68 3.44
N LYS A 57 4.54 -7.25 3.31
CA LYS A 57 4.35 -8.58 2.71
C LYS A 57 4.65 -8.55 1.22
N VAL A 58 4.31 -7.46 0.53
CA VAL A 58 4.69 -7.22 -0.88
C VAL A 58 6.20 -7.13 -1.00
N MET A 59 6.87 -6.27 -0.22
CA MET A 59 8.33 -6.09 -0.28
C MET A 59 9.07 -7.41 -0.06
N LEU A 60 8.64 -8.20 0.92
CA LEU A 60 9.21 -9.53 1.14
C LEU A 60 8.96 -10.47 -0.05
N SER A 61 7.77 -10.40 -0.66
CA SER A 61 7.46 -11.21 -1.85
C SER A 61 8.32 -10.80 -3.06
N LEU A 62 8.56 -9.51 -3.27
CA LEU A 62 9.45 -8.99 -4.30
C LEU A 62 10.88 -9.51 -4.07
N ALA A 63 11.38 -9.41 -2.84
CA ALA A 63 12.72 -9.88 -2.48
C ALA A 63 12.92 -11.40 -2.69
N ILE A 64 11.85 -12.20 -2.58
CA ILE A 64 11.91 -13.66 -2.77
C ILE A 64 11.71 -14.05 -4.24
N LYS A 65 10.74 -13.46 -4.93
CA LYS A 65 10.30 -13.89 -6.27
C LYS A 65 10.96 -13.12 -7.40
N GLY A 66 11.60 -11.98 -7.12
CA GLY A 66 12.04 -11.02 -8.12
C GLY A 66 10.90 -10.06 -8.47
N ASP A 67 10.86 -9.63 -9.72
CA ASP A 67 10.07 -8.46 -10.15
C ASP A 67 8.55 -8.65 -10.05
N ILE A 68 7.84 -7.55 -9.79
CA ILE A 68 6.38 -7.43 -9.93
C ILE A 68 6.05 -6.59 -11.16
N LYS A 69 4.95 -6.92 -11.84
CA LYS A 69 4.49 -6.20 -13.03
C LYS A 69 3.73 -4.93 -12.64
N ASP A 70 2.83 -5.05 -11.66
CA ASP A 70 1.99 -3.95 -11.20
C ASP A 70 1.61 -4.11 -9.72
N ILE A 71 1.31 -3.00 -9.07
CA ILE A 71 0.81 -2.94 -7.70
C ILE A 71 -0.18 -1.78 -7.54
N VAL A 72 -1.36 -2.09 -7.03
CA VAL A 72 -2.42 -1.11 -6.79
C VAL A 72 -2.93 -1.18 -5.35
N PRO A 73 -3.18 -0.03 -4.69
CA PRO A 73 -3.79 -0.03 -3.37
C PRO A 73 -5.24 -0.48 -3.46
N VAL A 74 -5.67 -1.33 -2.54
CA VAL A 74 -7.06 -1.82 -2.46
C VAL A 74 -7.64 -1.60 -1.07
N ILE A 75 -8.93 -1.30 -1.01
CA ILE A 75 -9.71 -1.23 0.23
C ILE A 75 -10.88 -2.20 0.08
N GLU A 76 -10.83 -3.32 0.81
CA GLU A 76 -11.88 -4.32 0.78
C GLU A 76 -12.74 -4.25 2.05
N THR A 77 -14.07 -4.18 1.87
CA THR A 77 -15.02 -4.23 2.98
C THR A 77 -14.82 -5.51 3.80
N GLY A 78 -14.59 -5.36 5.11
CA GLY A 78 -14.37 -6.48 6.02
C GLY A 78 -12.93 -7.00 6.10
N LYS A 79 -12.03 -6.61 5.18
CA LYS A 79 -10.60 -6.97 5.21
C LYS A 79 -9.65 -5.80 5.40
N GLY A 80 -10.14 -4.57 5.30
CA GLY A 80 -9.32 -3.36 5.48
C GLY A 80 -8.53 -2.98 4.22
N ALA A 81 -7.50 -2.16 4.40
CA ALA A 81 -6.64 -1.73 3.30
C ALA A 81 -5.50 -2.71 3.04
N GLY A 82 -5.08 -2.79 1.78
CA GLY A 82 -4.10 -3.73 1.28
C GLY A 82 -3.54 -3.35 -0.08
N TRP A 83 -2.92 -4.32 -0.73
CA TRP A 83 -2.28 -4.17 -2.04
C TRP A 83 -2.64 -5.35 -2.93
N GLU A 84 -3.07 -5.07 -4.14
CA GLU A 84 -3.18 -6.07 -5.21
C GLU A 84 -1.92 -5.99 -6.05
N VAL A 85 -1.26 -7.13 -6.24
CA VAL A 85 -0.01 -7.26 -6.97
C VAL A 85 -0.25 -8.19 -8.14
N THR A 86 0.16 -7.76 -9.33
CA THR A 86 0.18 -8.58 -10.53
C THR A 86 1.63 -8.99 -10.80
N ASP A 87 1.89 -10.28 -10.91
CA ASP A 87 3.20 -10.79 -11.34
C ASP A 87 3.33 -10.85 -12.87
N PHE A 88 4.49 -11.30 -13.37
CA PHE A 88 4.75 -11.40 -14.81
C PHE A 88 3.99 -12.54 -15.50
N ASP A 89 3.43 -13.48 -14.72
CA ASP A 89 2.56 -14.54 -15.22
C ASP A 89 1.07 -14.11 -15.23
N ASP A 90 0.80 -12.81 -15.06
CA ASP A 90 -0.53 -12.20 -14.94
C ASP A 90 -1.36 -12.77 -13.77
N LYS A 91 -0.68 -13.32 -12.76
CA LYS A 91 -1.35 -13.80 -11.56
C LYS A 91 -1.53 -12.66 -10.57
N ILE A 92 -2.77 -12.49 -10.13
CA ILE A 92 -3.18 -11.48 -9.17
C ILE A 92 -3.10 -12.06 -7.75
N ILE A 93 -2.36 -11.38 -6.88
CA ILE A 93 -2.21 -11.73 -5.46
C ILE A 93 -2.60 -10.53 -4.61
N ARG A 94 -3.49 -10.73 -3.63
CA ARG A 94 -3.91 -9.69 -2.69
C ARG A 94 -3.26 -9.86 -1.33
N TYR A 95 -2.68 -8.78 -0.85
CA TYR A 95 -2.04 -8.68 0.45
C TYR A 95 -2.87 -7.76 1.34
N HIS A 96 -3.27 -8.26 2.51
CA HIS A 96 -3.96 -7.51 3.56
C HIS A 96 -3.16 -7.57 4.87
N ALA A 97 -3.55 -6.78 5.87
CA ALA A 97 -2.96 -6.80 7.21
C ALA A 97 -3.02 -8.19 7.87
#